data_AF-A0A2V6U1R2-F1
#
_entry.id   AF-A0A2V6U1R2-F1
#
_cell.length_a   1.000
_cell.length_b   1.000
_cell.length_c   1.000
_cell.angle_alpha   90.00
_cell.angle_beta   90.00
_cell.angle_gamma   90.00
#
_symmetry.space_group_name_H-M   'P 1'
#
loop_
_entity.id
_entity.type
_entity.pdbx_description
1 polymer ?
#
loop_
_entity_poly.entity_id
_entity_poly.type
_entity_poly.pdbx_seq_one_letter_code
_entity_poly.pdbx_strand_id
1 'polypeptide(L)'
;MSETLPAPGFHHLHLNSVDPEAAIAFYVRQFPRSRQTSWGGLPALAAPNDVLVLFTRVAAAPATSPQTAIWHFGWHVTDTHKSLASYKGRPDVTLLPLYTTDEGGSVFVSS
;
A
#
# COMPACT_ATOMS: atom_id res chain seq x y z
N MET A 1 35.79 20.32 -5.95
CA MET A 1 35.47 19.01 -5.33
C MET A 1 34.18 18.53 -5.96
N SER A 2 34.16 17.35 -6.59
CA SER A 2 32.92 16.80 -7.14
C SER A 2 32.03 16.39 -5.97
N GLU A 3 30.88 17.03 -5.85
CA GLU A 3 29.88 16.67 -4.85
C GLU A 3 29.40 15.25 -5.16
N THR A 4 29.52 14.35 -4.18
CA THR A 4 29.07 12.97 -4.33
C THR A 4 27.55 12.95 -4.23
N LEU A 5 26.89 12.40 -5.25
CA LEU A 5 25.44 12.23 -5.24
C LEU A 5 25.01 11.36 -4.03
N PRO A 6 23.83 11.63 -3.45
CA PRO A 6 23.30 10.81 -2.36
C PRO A 6 23.04 9.37 -2.83
N ALA A 7 23.08 8.43 -1.89
CA ALA A 7 22.74 7.04 -2.18
C ALA A 7 21.29 6.95 -2.70
N PRO A 8 21.03 6.18 -3.77
CA PRO A 8 19.68 6.01 -4.29
C PRO A 8 18.81 5.28 -3.26
N GLY A 9 17.56 5.69 -3.16
CA GLY A 9 16.56 5.08 -2.29
C GLY A 9 15.28 4.77 -3.07
N PHE A 10 14.44 3.92 -2.48
CA PHE A 10 13.10 3.69 -3.02
C PHE A 10 12.27 4.97 -2.88
N HIS A 11 11.91 5.58 -4.00
CA HIS A 11 11.29 6.91 -4.02
C HIS A 11 9.76 6.82 -4.14
N HIS A 12 9.24 5.93 -4.99
CA HIS A 12 7.81 5.76 -5.17
C HIS A 12 7.45 4.42 -5.83
N LEU A 13 6.18 4.05 -5.70
CA LEU A 13 5.52 3.07 -6.58
C LEU A 13 4.34 3.71 -7.30
N HIS A 14 3.99 3.16 -8.45
CA HIS A 14 2.84 3.60 -9.26
C HIS A 14 1.74 2.54 -9.22
N LEU A 15 0.51 2.98 -8.92
CA LEU A 15 -0.69 2.16 -8.99
C LEU A 15 -1.62 2.70 -10.07
N ASN A 16 -2.23 1.80 -10.83
CA ASN A 16 -3.33 2.13 -11.70
C ASN A 16 -4.63 2.13 -10.88
N SER A 17 -5.43 3.20 -11.00
CA SER A 17 -6.75 3.28 -10.36
C SER A 17 -7.78 3.84 -11.34
N VAL A 18 -9.00 3.30 -11.31
CA VAL A 18 -10.14 3.92 -12.02
C VAL A 18 -10.58 5.22 -11.33
N ASP A 19 -10.29 5.34 -10.04
CA ASP A 19 -10.57 6.52 -9.21
C ASP A 19 -9.39 6.78 -8.24
N PRO A 20 -8.40 7.60 -8.65
CA PRO A 20 -7.27 7.98 -7.80
C PRO A 20 -7.68 8.66 -6.48
N GLU A 21 -8.73 9.48 -6.48
CA GLU A 21 -9.14 10.23 -5.29
C GLU A 21 -9.74 9.29 -4.24
N ALA A 22 -10.64 8.38 -4.67
CA ALA A 22 -11.18 7.36 -3.78
C ALA A 22 -10.08 6.43 -3.24
N ALA A 23 -9.09 6.07 -4.07
CA ALA A 23 -7.96 5.23 -3.66
C ALA A 23 -7.10 5.94 -2.60
N ILE A 24 -6.73 7.22 -2.81
CA ILE A 24 -5.99 8.01 -1.83
C ILE A 24 -6.80 8.15 -0.54
N ALA A 25 -8.09 8.47 -0.64
CA ALA A 25 -8.97 8.60 0.52
C ALA A 25 -9.04 7.31 1.33
N PHE A 26 -9.07 6.14 0.68
CA PHE A 26 -8.97 4.85 1.35
C PHE A 26 -7.67 4.76 2.16
N TYR A 27 -6.51 5.00 1.54
CA TYR A 27 -5.22 4.90 2.24
C TYR A 27 -5.07 5.91 3.38
N VAL A 28 -5.54 7.15 3.23
CA VAL A 28 -5.51 8.15 4.31
C VAL A 28 -6.38 7.70 5.49
N ARG A 29 -7.58 7.15 5.24
CA ARG A 29 -8.42 6.62 6.33
C ARG A 29 -7.77 5.42 7.04
N GLN A 30 -7.18 4.50 6.30
CA GLN A 30 -6.61 3.28 6.86
C GLN A 30 -5.24 3.51 7.52
N PHE A 31 -4.44 4.44 6.98
CA PHE A 31 -3.08 4.78 7.41
C PHE A 31 -2.96 6.30 7.64
N PRO A 32 -3.49 6.82 8.76
CA PRO A 32 -3.74 8.26 8.98
C PRO A 32 -2.49 9.14 9.10
N ARG A 33 -1.29 8.54 9.16
CA ARG A 33 -0.02 9.29 9.06
C ARG A 33 0.37 9.58 7.61
N SER A 34 -0.32 8.97 6.65
CA SER A 34 -0.17 9.25 5.23
C SER A 34 -1.05 10.45 4.86
N ARG A 35 -0.62 11.23 3.87
CA ARG A 35 -1.35 12.41 3.42
C ARG A 35 -1.49 12.45 1.91
N GLN A 36 -2.59 13.01 1.43
CA GLN A 36 -2.75 13.31 0.01
C GLN A 36 -1.74 14.38 -0.42
N THR A 37 -1.23 14.25 -1.64
CA THR A 37 -0.32 15.17 -2.29
C THR A 37 -0.41 14.99 -3.82
N SER A 38 0.48 15.64 -4.56
CA SER A 38 0.72 15.38 -5.97
C SER A 38 2.22 15.38 -6.26
N TRP A 39 2.65 14.63 -7.27
CA TRP A 39 4.03 14.66 -7.76
C TRP A 39 4.07 14.38 -9.26
N GLY A 40 4.89 15.13 -10.01
CA GLY A 40 5.03 14.93 -11.46
C GLY A 40 3.71 15.05 -12.25
N GLY A 41 2.76 15.85 -11.76
CA GLY A 41 1.43 15.99 -12.36
C GLY A 41 0.44 14.85 -12.03
N LEU A 42 0.82 13.90 -11.18
CA LEU A 42 -0.01 12.78 -10.76
C LEU A 42 -0.55 12.96 -9.33
N PRO A 43 -1.81 12.56 -9.05
CA PRO A 43 -2.29 12.39 -7.69
C PRO A 43 -1.42 11.39 -6.93
N ALA A 44 -1.10 11.70 -5.68
CA ALA A 44 -0.21 10.88 -4.88
C ALA A 44 -0.62 10.81 -3.41
N LEU A 45 -0.18 9.75 -2.75
CA LEU A 45 -0.16 9.61 -1.30
C LEU A 45 1.30 9.72 -0.83
N ALA A 46 1.58 10.59 0.13
CA ALA A 46 2.86 10.62 0.82
C ALA A 46 2.79 9.80 2.11
N ALA A 47 3.69 8.82 2.24
CA ALA A 47 3.91 8.08 3.48
C ALA A 47 4.85 8.87 4.43
N PRO A 48 4.93 8.49 5.72
CA PRO A 48 5.72 9.23 6.72
C PRO A 48 7.24 9.09 6.55
N ASN A 49 7.69 8.25 5.62
CA ASN A 49 9.09 7.91 5.34
C ASN A 49 9.53 8.42 3.96
N ASP A 50 8.89 9.47 3.46
CA ASP A 50 9.17 10.13 2.17
C ASP A 50 8.93 9.27 0.91
N VAL A 51 8.42 8.04 1.06
CA VAL A 51 7.95 7.22 -0.07
C VAL A 51 6.60 7.72 -0.56
N LEU A 52 6.45 7.84 -1.87
CA LEU A 52 5.17 8.19 -2.50
C LEU A 52 4.48 6.96 -3.12
N VAL A 53 3.15 6.96 -3.08
CA VAL A 53 2.32 6.11 -3.94
C VAL A 53 1.64 7.01 -4.95
N LEU A 54 2.02 6.90 -6.21
CA LEU A 54 1.45 7.69 -7.31
C LEU A 54 0.33 6.91 -7.97
N PHE A 55 -0.72 7.62 -8.39
CA PHE A 55 -1.90 7.03 -8.99
C PHE A 55 -2.08 7.48 -10.42
N THR A 56 -2.01 6.52 -11.35
CA THR A 56 -2.37 6.73 -12.75
C THR A 56 -3.84 6.40 -12.94
N ARG A 57 -4.62 7.35 -13.46
CA ARG A 57 -6.02 7.08 -13.83
C ARG A 57 -6.06 6.15 -15.03
N VAL A 58 -6.82 5.06 -14.93
CA VAL A 58 -7.06 4.12 -16.03
C VAL A 58 -8.56 3.92 -16.26
N ALA A 59 -8.96 3.49 -17.46
CA ALA A 59 -10.37 3.29 -17.79
C ALA A 59 -10.95 1.99 -17.19
N ALA A 60 -10.11 1.00 -16.90
CA ALA A 60 -10.49 -0.30 -16.35
C ALA A 60 -9.47 -0.78 -15.32
N ALA A 61 -9.94 -1.51 -14.31
CA ALA A 61 -9.07 -2.07 -13.28
C ALA A 61 -8.08 -3.09 -13.90
N PRO A 62 -6.83 -3.16 -13.40
CA PRO A 62 -5.86 -4.15 -13.87
C PRO A 62 -6.32 -5.57 -13.52
N ALA A 63 -5.95 -6.53 -14.37
CA ALA A 63 -6.18 -7.95 -14.07
C ALA A 63 -5.42 -8.37 -12.80
N THR A 64 -6.02 -9.23 -11.99
CA THR A 64 -5.38 -9.79 -10.78
C THR A 64 -4.49 -11.00 -11.07
N SER A 65 -4.50 -11.49 -12.32
CA SER A 65 -3.68 -12.61 -12.79
C SER A 65 -3.38 -12.47 -14.29
N PRO A 66 -2.17 -12.85 -14.77
CA PRO A 66 -1.01 -13.24 -13.97
C PRO A 66 -0.47 -12.06 -13.14
N GLN A 67 0.32 -12.34 -12.12
CA GLN A 67 0.86 -11.32 -11.21
C GLN A 67 1.88 -10.43 -11.94
N THR A 68 1.96 -9.16 -11.51
CA THR A 68 3.02 -8.24 -11.96
C THR A 68 4.29 -8.42 -11.13
N ALA A 69 5.39 -7.77 -11.52
CA ALA A 69 6.64 -7.79 -10.76
C ALA A 69 6.50 -7.28 -9.31
N ILE A 70 5.51 -6.43 -9.05
CA ILE A 70 5.13 -6.02 -7.69
C ILE A 70 3.88 -6.79 -7.28
N TRP A 71 4.00 -7.59 -6.24
CA TRP A 71 2.88 -8.39 -5.72
C TRP A 71 2.19 -7.75 -4.51
N HIS A 72 2.98 -7.23 -3.56
CA HIS A 72 2.47 -6.52 -2.40
C HIS A 72 3.40 -5.38 -1.97
N PHE A 73 2.82 -4.39 -1.30
CA PHE A 73 3.53 -3.40 -0.48
C PHE A 73 2.72 -3.20 0.80
N GLY A 74 3.34 -2.66 1.85
CA GLY A 74 2.69 -2.57 3.15
C GLY A 74 3.20 -1.43 4.01
N TRP A 75 2.45 -1.17 5.08
CA TRP A 75 2.82 -0.23 6.12
C TRP A 75 3.38 -1.01 7.30
N HIS A 76 4.59 -0.63 7.72
CA HIS A 76 5.16 -1.15 8.95
C HIS A 76 4.35 -0.64 10.15
N VAL A 77 4.07 -1.55 11.08
CA VAL A 77 3.43 -1.26 12.37
C VAL A 77 4.31 -1.78 13.50
N THR A 78 4.31 -1.08 14.63
CA THR A 78 5.10 -1.46 15.80
C THR A 78 4.51 -2.66 16.55
N ASP A 79 3.21 -2.92 16.37
CA ASP A 79 2.49 -4.03 16.99
C ASP A 79 1.46 -4.58 16.00
N THR A 80 1.78 -5.74 15.42
CA THR A 80 0.94 -6.42 14.43
C THR A 80 -0.35 -6.95 15.05
N HIS A 81 -0.33 -7.44 16.30
CA HIS A 81 -1.50 -8.02 16.95
C HIS A 81 -2.52 -6.94 17.32
N LYS A 82 -2.06 -5.82 17.89
CA LYS A 82 -2.91 -4.66 18.16
C LYS A 82 -3.50 -4.09 16.88
N SER A 83 -2.69 -4.01 15.82
CA SER A 83 -3.15 -3.56 14.50
C SER A 83 -4.24 -4.49 13.96
N LEU A 84 -4.00 -5.81 13.95
CA LEU A 84 -4.99 -6.79 13.53
C LEU A 84 -6.31 -6.67 14.33
N ALA A 85 -6.24 -6.51 15.65
CA ALA A 85 -7.43 -6.32 16.48
C ALA A 85 -8.24 -5.08 16.07
N SER A 86 -7.55 -3.97 15.75
CA SER A 86 -8.21 -2.76 15.23
C SER A 86 -8.87 -3.02 13.87
N TYR A 87 -8.17 -3.70 12.95
CA TYR A 87 -8.68 -3.97 11.61
C TYR A 87 -9.85 -4.96 11.59
N LYS A 88 -9.91 -5.92 12.52
CA LYS A 88 -11.09 -6.80 12.69
C LYS A 88 -12.37 -6.04 12.98
N GLY A 89 -12.27 -4.83 13.54
CA GLY A 89 -13.41 -3.95 13.81
C GLY A 89 -13.80 -3.03 12.64
N ARG A 90 -13.10 -3.08 11.50
CA ARG A 90 -13.35 -2.21 10.34
C ARG A 90 -14.19 -2.96 9.30
N PRO A 91 -15.50 -2.66 9.18
CA PRO A 91 -16.38 -3.38 8.26
C PRO A 91 -16.09 -3.10 6.79
N ASP A 92 -15.35 -2.02 6.49
CA ASP A 92 -14.98 -1.59 5.14
C ASP A 92 -13.65 -2.18 4.64
N VAL A 93 -13.02 -3.07 5.42
CA VAL A 93 -11.74 -3.71 5.07
C VAL A 93 -11.86 -5.24 5.08
N THR A 94 -11.61 -5.86 3.93
CA THR A 94 -11.47 -7.31 3.84
C THR A 94 -10.08 -7.75 4.30
N LEU A 95 -10.02 -8.55 5.36
CA LEU A 95 -8.79 -9.18 5.82
C LEU A 95 -8.55 -10.49 5.08
N LEU A 96 -7.42 -10.58 4.37
CA LEU A 96 -6.98 -11.80 3.71
C LEU A 96 -6.02 -12.57 4.63
N PRO A 97 -6.29 -13.85 4.94
CA PRO A 97 -5.39 -14.64 5.76
C PRO A 97 -4.20 -15.13 4.93
N LEU A 98 -3.13 -15.53 5.63
CA LEU A 98 -2.01 -16.26 5.06
C LEU A 98 -2.35 -17.75 5.12
N TYR A 99 -2.37 -18.40 3.96
CA TYR A 99 -2.53 -19.86 3.88
C TYR A 99 -1.27 -20.56 4.37
N THR A 100 -1.44 -21.55 5.23
CA THR A 100 -0.33 -22.25 5.89
C THR A 100 -0.21 -23.72 5.49
N THR A 101 -1.27 -24.32 4.95
CA THR A 101 -1.27 -25.74 4.53
C THR A 101 -2.15 -25.97 3.30
N ASP A 102 -1.93 -27.07 2.59
CA ASP A 102 -2.72 -27.48 1.42
C ASP A 102 -4.15 -27.89 1.80
N GLU A 103 -4.36 -28.35 3.04
CA GLU A 103 -5.68 -28.71 3.59
C GLU A 103 -6.54 -27.47 3.95
N GLY A 104 -6.03 -26.26 3.68
CA GLY A 104 -6.76 -25.01 3.90
C GLY A 104 -6.53 -24.37 5.26
N GLY A 105 -5.45 -24.74 5.98
CA GLY A 105 -5.04 -24.02 7.18
C GLY A 105 -4.69 -22.56 6.88
N SER A 106 -5.03 -21.63 7.78
CA SER A 106 -4.67 -20.22 7.59
C SER A 106 -4.54 -19.45 8.91
N VAL A 107 -3.72 -18.38 8.88
CA VAL A 107 -3.50 -17.46 10.00
C VAL A 107 -3.50 -16.01 9.52
N PHE A 108 -3.86 -15.05 10.37
CA PHE A 108 -3.71 -13.62 10.04
C PHE A 108 -2.32 -13.06 10.37
N VAL A 109 -1.61 -13.72 11.30
CA VAL A 109 -0.24 -13.35 11.71
C VAL A 109 0.54 -14.65 11.85
N SER A 110 1.68 -14.74 11.17
CA SER A 110 2.67 -15.78 11.42
C SER A 110 3.61 -15.32 12.52
N SER A 111 3.85 -16.19 13.50
CA SER A 111 4.85 -16.03 14.57
C SER A 111 6.28 -16.24 14.05
#